data_AF-A0A0P8A5K3-F1
#
_entry.id   AF-A0A0P8A5K3-F1
#
_cell.length_a   1.000
_cell.length_b   1.000
_cell.length_c   1.000
_cell.angle_alpha   90.00
_cell.angle_beta   90.00
_cell.angle_gamma   90.00
#
_symmetry.space_group_name_H-M   'P 1'
#
loop_
_entity.id
_entity.type
_entity.pdbx_description
1 polymer ?
#
loop_
_entity_poly.entity_id
_entity_poly.type
_entity_poly.pdbx_seq_one_letter_code
_entity_poly.pdbx_strand_id
1 'polypeptide(L)'
;MLLRRGAKGEAVRRLSEDLMALEYLRCPQSEFDNVMDRAVRAFQAQALDPRGEPLAVDGIVGPLTQFALDLALGRRDGAPREEAGPGSRFGLAALDVARAEMARSAGEIGGNNRGPDVRLYLDGRVGEGASWCAGFVSWCYREGAARIGQEMPFGYSLGARDIRNQFRRKGWDFDVGPGDPPRPGDIIVWWRGAINGWQGHIGLVERHADGIVTTIEGNRGPYPSQVQRYSYVLGRIQRLLGFGRVLA
;
A
#
# COMPACT_ATOMS: atom_id res chain seq x y z
N MET A 1 10.05 -10.34 7.91
CA MET A 1 10.88 -10.30 9.15
C MET A 1 11.43 -8.88 9.30
N LEU A 2 11.51 -8.35 10.53
CA LEU A 2 12.04 -7.01 10.78
C LEU A 2 13.17 -7.10 11.81
N LEU A 3 14.42 -6.86 11.40
CA LEU A 3 15.56 -6.83 12.31
C LEU A 3 15.99 -5.39 12.59
N ARG A 4 16.35 -5.12 13.84
CA ARG A 4 16.81 -3.81 14.32
C ARG A 4 17.68 -4.01 15.55
N ARG A 5 18.31 -2.92 16.01
CA ARG A 5 19.16 -2.92 17.20
C ARG A 5 18.52 -3.65 18.38
N GLY A 6 19.28 -4.53 19.03
CA GLY A 6 18.84 -5.39 20.12
C GLY A 6 18.23 -6.74 19.70
N ALA A 7 17.98 -6.97 18.41
CA ALA A 7 17.60 -8.30 17.92
C ALA A 7 18.74 -9.30 18.11
N LYS A 8 18.39 -10.58 18.32
CA LYS A 8 19.31 -11.70 18.48
C LYS A 8 18.79 -12.94 17.75
N GLY A 9 19.62 -13.97 17.66
CA GLY A 9 19.24 -15.28 17.16
C GLY A 9 19.61 -15.50 15.70
N GLU A 10 19.05 -16.57 15.13
CA GLU A 10 19.47 -17.12 13.83
C GLU A 10 19.37 -16.11 12.68
N ALA A 11 18.33 -15.28 12.67
CA ALA A 11 18.17 -14.23 11.67
C ALA A 11 19.30 -13.17 11.71
N VAL A 12 19.81 -12.85 12.89
CA VAL A 12 20.93 -11.90 13.06
C VAL A 12 22.24 -12.53 12.64
N ARG A 13 22.45 -13.83 12.92
CA ARG A 13 23.61 -14.56 12.44
C ARG A 13 23.68 -14.57 10.93
N ARG A 14 22.57 -14.90 10.25
CA ARG A 14 22.49 -14.87 8.78
C ARG A 14 22.76 -13.47 8.23
N LEU A 15 22.16 -12.43 8.80
CA LEU A 15 22.46 -11.05 8.41
C LEU A 15 23.94 -10.70 8.59
N SER A 16 24.56 -11.18 9.67
CA SER A 16 25.99 -10.98 9.89
C SER A 16 26.83 -11.64 8.80
N GLU A 17 26.49 -12.87 8.40
CA GLU A 17 27.17 -13.60 7.33
C GLU A 17 27.00 -12.87 5.99
N ASP A 18 25.80 -12.39 5.69
CA ASP A 18 25.48 -11.62 4.50
C ASP A 18 26.32 -10.33 4.40
N LEU A 19 26.38 -9.56 5.48
CA LEU A 19 27.16 -8.33 5.53
C LEU A 19 28.67 -8.58 5.54
N MET A 20 29.13 -9.73 6.04
CA MET A 20 30.54 -10.13 5.90
C MET A 20 30.88 -10.49 4.47
N ALA A 21 30.02 -11.24 3.78
CA ALA A 21 30.20 -11.59 2.37
C ALA A 21 30.24 -10.36 1.46
N LEU A 22 29.54 -9.28 1.86
CA LEU A 22 29.55 -7.98 1.19
C LEU A 22 30.62 -7.01 1.76
N GLU A 23 31.54 -7.49 2.59
CA GLU A 23 32.67 -6.73 3.17
C GLU A 23 32.28 -5.54 4.10
N TYR A 24 31.02 -5.45 4.53
CA TYR A 24 30.56 -4.46 5.51
C TYR A 24 30.90 -4.84 6.96
N LEU A 25 31.20 -6.12 7.21
CA LEU A 25 31.63 -6.65 8.51
C LEU A 25 32.91 -7.47 8.39
N ARG A 26 33.76 -7.40 9.42
CA ARG A 26 35.02 -8.18 9.50
C ARG A 26 34.92 -9.43 10.37
N CYS A 27 33.99 -9.44 11.33
CA CYS A 27 33.80 -10.53 12.26
C CYS A 27 32.32 -10.82 12.47
N PRO A 28 31.96 -12.09 12.76
CA PRO A 28 30.58 -12.47 12.98
C PRO A 28 30.01 -11.78 14.22
N GLN A 29 28.75 -11.35 14.12
CA GLN A 29 27.99 -10.77 15.21
C GLN A 29 26.92 -11.76 15.67
N SER A 30 26.79 -11.95 16.98
CA SER A 30 25.71 -12.75 17.60
C SER A 30 24.46 -11.92 17.92
N GLU A 31 24.59 -10.59 17.89
CA GLU A 31 23.55 -9.62 18.25
C GLU A 31 23.54 -8.45 17.27
N PHE A 32 22.38 -7.83 17.10
CA PHE A 32 22.24 -6.62 16.30
C PHE A 32 22.68 -5.42 17.15
N ASP A 33 23.99 -5.24 17.28
CA ASP A 33 24.63 -4.22 18.10
C ASP A 33 24.93 -2.93 17.32
N ASN A 34 25.79 -2.05 17.87
CA ASN A 34 26.20 -0.81 17.21
C ASN A 34 27.14 -1.03 16.01
N VAL A 35 27.83 -2.17 15.94
CA VAL A 35 28.66 -2.54 14.79
C VAL A 35 27.75 -2.98 13.64
N MET A 36 26.81 -3.87 13.93
CA MET A 36 25.79 -4.32 12.97
C MET A 36 24.95 -3.15 12.43
N ASP A 37 24.45 -2.26 13.31
CA ASP A 37 23.65 -1.11 12.91
C ASP A 37 24.41 -0.16 11.95
N ARG A 38 25.70 0.07 12.19
CA ARG A 38 26.54 0.87 11.28
C ARG A 38 26.75 0.16 9.94
N ALA A 39 26.99 -1.15 9.95
CA ALA A 39 27.15 -1.94 8.73
C ALA A 39 25.88 -1.93 7.87
N VAL A 40 24.71 -2.16 8.49
CA VAL A 40 23.41 -2.09 7.80
C VAL A 40 23.18 -0.70 7.21
N ARG A 41 23.45 0.37 7.96
CA ARG A 41 23.31 1.74 7.45
C ARG A 41 24.25 2.03 6.27
N ALA A 42 25.50 1.57 6.36
CA ALA A 42 26.47 1.74 5.28
C ALA A 42 26.05 1.01 4.00
N PHE A 43 25.46 -0.18 4.14
CA PHE A 43 24.86 -0.92 3.02
C PHE A 43 23.65 -0.17 2.45
N GLN A 44 22.70 0.22 3.31
CA GLN A 44 21.49 0.96 2.90
C GLN A 44 21.82 2.25 2.15
N ALA A 45 22.88 2.96 2.52
CA ALA A 45 23.30 4.21 1.88
C ALA A 45 23.70 4.06 0.40
N GLN A 46 23.97 2.83 -0.05
CA GLN A 46 24.43 2.52 -1.41
C GLN A 46 23.46 1.60 -2.17
N ALA A 47 22.39 1.17 -1.53
CA ALA A 47 21.47 0.18 -2.05
C ALA A 47 20.19 0.83 -2.60
N LEU A 48 19.58 0.15 -3.57
CA LEU A 48 18.32 0.56 -4.20
C LEU A 48 17.21 -0.43 -3.84
N ASP A 49 15.98 0.09 -3.84
CA ASP A 49 14.75 -0.67 -3.72
C ASP A 49 14.35 -1.31 -5.08
N PRO A 50 13.32 -2.16 -5.14
CA PRO A 50 12.85 -2.79 -6.38
C PRO A 50 12.41 -1.83 -7.49
N ARG A 51 12.24 -0.53 -7.19
CA ARG A 51 11.86 0.53 -8.14
C ARG A 51 13.09 1.31 -8.62
N GLY A 52 14.28 1.00 -8.11
CA GLY A 52 15.51 1.76 -8.38
C GLY A 52 15.64 3.01 -7.50
N GLU A 53 14.82 3.16 -6.46
CA GLU A 53 14.91 4.30 -5.55
C GLU A 53 15.87 4.01 -4.39
N PRO A 54 16.64 5.00 -3.90
CA PRO A 54 17.54 4.80 -2.76
C PRO A 54 16.81 4.23 -1.55
N LEU A 55 17.42 3.20 -0.93
CA LEU A 55 16.98 2.76 0.37
C LEU A 55 17.17 3.87 1.38
N ALA A 56 16.30 3.87 2.37
CA ALA A 56 16.48 4.78 3.48
C ALA A 56 17.38 4.18 4.55
N VAL A 57 18.24 5.04 5.07
CA VAL A 57 19.32 4.68 5.99
C VAL A 57 18.81 4.70 7.43
N ASP A 58 17.96 3.73 7.78
CA ASP A 58 17.29 3.65 9.08
C ASP A 58 17.89 2.60 10.04
N GLY A 59 18.81 1.76 9.57
CA GLY A 59 19.39 0.66 10.36
C GLY A 59 18.41 -0.48 10.62
N ILE A 60 17.29 -0.53 9.87
CA ILE A 60 16.25 -1.54 9.99
C ILE A 60 16.31 -2.46 8.77
N VAL A 61 16.45 -3.76 9.00
CA VAL A 61 16.39 -4.76 7.94
C VAL A 61 14.96 -5.26 7.82
N GLY A 62 14.20 -4.61 6.92
CA GLY A 62 12.89 -5.04 6.46
C GLY A 62 12.92 -5.63 5.04
N PRO A 63 11.76 -5.85 4.40
CA PRO A 63 11.68 -6.47 3.06
C PRO A 63 12.53 -5.77 2.00
N LEU A 64 12.59 -4.43 2.01
CA LEU A 64 13.39 -3.66 1.07
C LEU A 64 14.91 -3.83 1.26
N THR A 65 15.37 -3.83 2.51
CA THR A 65 16.79 -4.09 2.80
C THR A 65 17.14 -5.53 2.45
N GLN A 66 16.24 -6.48 2.72
CA GLN A 66 16.43 -7.89 2.36
C GLN A 66 16.48 -8.09 0.83
N PHE A 67 15.58 -7.43 0.08
CA PHE A 67 15.61 -7.41 -1.38
C PHE A 67 17.00 -7.00 -1.89
N ALA A 68 17.52 -5.88 -1.38
CA ALA A 68 18.80 -5.36 -1.83
C ALA A 68 19.97 -6.28 -1.44
N LEU A 69 19.95 -6.87 -0.23
CA LEU A 69 20.96 -7.83 0.20
C LEU A 69 20.98 -9.04 -0.73
N ASP A 70 19.81 -9.63 -1.00
CA ASP A 70 19.70 -10.80 -1.87
C ASP A 70 20.13 -10.49 -3.31
N LEU A 71 19.84 -9.28 -3.80
CA LEU A 71 20.29 -8.83 -5.12
C LEU A 71 21.81 -8.67 -5.17
N ALA A 72 22.41 -8.02 -4.17
CA ALA A 72 23.86 -7.81 -4.07
C ALA A 72 24.63 -9.14 -3.92
N LEU A 73 24.03 -10.12 -3.25
CA LEU A 73 24.57 -11.46 -3.05
C LEU A 73 24.31 -12.42 -4.23
N GLY A 74 23.64 -11.96 -5.30
CA GLY A 74 23.31 -12.78 -6.47
C GLY A 74 22.29 -13.89 -6.20
N ARG A 75 21.54 -13.82 -5.09
CA ARG A 75 20.52 -14.80 -4.70
C ARG A 75 19.18 -14.60 -5.39
N ARG A 76 18.94 -13.42 -5.94
CA ARG A 76 17.74 -13.08 -6.69
C ARG A 76 18.07 -12.15 -7.85
N ASP A 77 17.16 -12.11 -8.81
CA ASP A 77 17.09 -11.09 -9.84
C ASP A 77 16.38 -9.83 -9.34
N GLY A 78 16.40 -8.77 -10.16
CA GLY A 78 15.76 -7.50 -9.85
C GLY A 78 14.23 -7.52 -9.93
N ALA A 79 13.60 -8.66 -10.23
CA ALA A 79 12.15 -8.75 -10.35
C ALA A 79 11.49 -8.66 -8.97
N PRO A 80 10.47 -7.79 -8.79
CA PRO A 80 9.75 -7.74 -7.52
C PRO A 80 8.85 -8.96 -7.34
N ARG A 81 8.87 -9.59 -6.15
CA ARG A 81 8.10 -10.80 -5.84
C ARG A 81 6.82 -10.45 -5.09
N GLU A 82 5.69 -10.96 -5.56
CA GLU A 82 4.41 -10.81 -4.86
C GLU A 82 4.47 -11.45 -3.49
N GLU A 83 4.07 -10.70 -2.46
CA GLU A 83 3.92 -11.22 -1.10
C GLU A 83 2.48 -11.64 -0.80
N ALA A 84 1.54 -11.20 -1.64
CA ALA A 84 0.11 -11.30 -1.44
C ALA A 84 -0.49 -12.53 -2.17
N GLY A 85 -1.37 -13.25 -1.47
CA GLY A 85 -2.28 -14.20 -2.12
C GLY A 85 -3.33 -13.50 -3.01
N PRO A 86 -4.20 -14.26 -3.68
CA PRO A 86 -5.24 -13.66 -4.52
C PRO A 86 -6.18 -12.76 -3.70
N GLY A 87 -6.64 -11.69 -4.33
CA GLY A 87 -7.68 -10.81 -3.81
C GLY A 87 -9.03 -11.51 -3.64
N SER A 88 -9.96 -10.90 -2.90
CA SER A 88 -11.32 -11.40 -2.85
C SER A 88 -12.06 -11.19 -4.17
N ARG A 89 -13.10 -12.00 -4.43
CA ARG A 89 -13.89 -11.91 -5.67
C ARG A 89 -14.43 -10.50 -5.92
N PHE A 90 -15.00 -9.87 -4.89
CA PHE A 90 -15.49 -8.49 -4.96
C PHE A 90 -14.35 -7.48 -5.13
N GLY A 91 -13.25 -7.63 -4.40
CA GLY A 91 -12.10 -6.74 -4.48
C GLY A 91 -11.46 -6.73 -5.88
N LEU A 92 -11.26 -7.91 -6.47
CA LEU A 92 -10.72 -8.04 -7.82
C LEU A 92 -11.63 -7.41 -8.87
N ALA A 93 -12.94 -7.65 -8.78
CA ALA A 93 -13.91 -7.04 -9.69
C ALA A 93 -13.92 -5.50 -9.58
N ALA A 94 -13.81 -4.96 -8.36
CA ALA A 94 -13.68 -3.51 -8.14
C ALA A 94 -12.37 -2.95 -8.69
N LEU A 95 -11.25 -3.68 -8.52
CA LEU A 95 -9.95 -3.28 -9.03
C LEU A 95 -9.93 -3.24 -10.57
N ASP A 96 -10.59 -4.17 -11.25
CA ASP A 96 -10.70 -4.16 -12.70
C ASP A 96 -11.47 -2.94 -13.22
N VAL A 97 -12.51 -2.51 -12.49
CA VAL A 97 -13.19 -1.24 -12.78
C VAL A 97 -12.24 -0.07 -12.59
N ALA A 98 -11.51 0.00 -11.47
CA ALA A 98 -10.57 1.08 -11.19
C ALA A 98 -9.45 1.19 -12.25
N ARG A 99 -8.94 0.05 -12.72
CA ARG A 99 -7.96 -0.01 -13.83
C ARG A 99 -8.52 0.55 -15.13
N ALA A 100 -9.78 0.24 -15.45
CA ALA A 100 -10.44 0.78 -16.63
C ALA A 100 -10.59 2.31 -16.55
N GLU A 101 -10.97 2.84 -15.38
CA GLU A 101 -11.08 4.30 -15.16
C GLU A 101 -9.71 4.99 -15.28
N MET A 102 -8.66 4.39 -14.71
CA MET A 102 -7.30 4.88 -14.86
C MET A 102 -6.85 4.87 -16.32
N ALA A 103 -7.11 3.79 -17.07
CA ALA A 103 -6.70 3.65 -18.47
C ALA A 103 -7.31 4.72 -19.39
N ARG A 104 -8.52 5.19 -19.08
CA ARG A 104 -9.17 6.30 -19.79
C ARG A 104 -8.85 7.69 -19.21
N SER A 105 -7.91 7.78 -18.27
CA SER A 105 -7.53 9.03 -17.57
C SER A 105 -8.73 9.74 -16.91
N ALA A 106 -9.65 8.96 -16.33
CA ALA A 106 -10.83 9.48 -15.66
C ALA A 106 -10.47 10.46 -14.54
N GLY A 107 -11.27 11.50 -14.33
CA GLY A 107 -11.05 12.45 -13.24
C GLY A 107 -11.61 13.84 -13.46
N GLU A 108 -10.91 14.83 -12.94
CA GLU A 108 -11.38 16.21 -12.92
C GLU A 108 -11.24 16.89 -14.27
N ILE A 109 -12.33 17.52 -14.72
CA ILE A 109 -12.39 18.31 -15.95
C ILE A 109 -13.16 19.60 -15.66
N GLY A 110 -12.62 20.74 -16.10
CA GLY A 110 -13.28 22.04 -15.96
C GLY A 110 -13.21 22.68 -14.56
N GLY A 111 -12.68 21.98 -13.55
CA GLY A 111 -12.30 22.59 -12.27
C GLY A 111 -12.03 21.57 -11.15
N ASN A 112 -11.52 22.07 -10.03
CA ASN A 112 -11.20 21.26 -8.85
C ASN A 112 -12.47 20.56 -8.33
N ASN A 113 -12.42 19.24 -8.13
CA ASN A 113 -13.55 18.39 -7.77
C ASN A 113 -14.77 18.54 -8.70
N ARG A 114 -14.57 18.70 -10.00
CA ARG A 114 -15.65 18.86 -11.00
C ARG A 114 -15.43 17.98 -12.22
N GLY A 115 -16.48 17.77 -13.00
CA GLY A 115 -16.42 17.07 -14.26
C GLY A 115 -17.37 15.88 -14.32
N PRO A 116 -17.55 15.30 -15.52
CA PRO A 116 -18.48 14.20 -15.75
C PRO A 116 -18.17 12.99 -14.86
N ASP A 117 -16.90 12.61 -14.73
CA ASP A 117 -16.48 11.48 -13.89
C ASP A 117 -16.72 11.76 -12.41
N VAL A 118 -16.39 12.97 -11.96
CA VAL A 118 -16.65 13.36 -10.56
C VAL A 118 -18.14 13.28 -10.25
N ARG A 119 -19.03 13.79 -11.12
CA ARG A 119 -20.49 13.65 -10.92
C ARG A 119 -20.96 12.21 -10.87
N LEU A 120 -20.38 11.35 -11.73
CA LEU A 120 -20.66 9.91 -11.74
C LEU A 120 -20.30 9.27 -10.39
N TYR A 121 -19.11 9.57 -9.85
CA TYR A 121 -18.63 9.01 -8.59
C TYR A 121 -19.31 9.62 -7.34
N LEU A 122 -19.87 10.83 -7.45
CA LEU A 122 -20.65 11.42 -6.36
C LEU A 122 -22.09 10.87 -6.30
N ASP A 123 -22.54 10.17 -7.35
CA ASP A 123 -23.79 9.41 -7.38
C ASP A 123 -25.02 10.27 -7.05
N GLY A 124 -24.98 11.57 -7.38
CA GLY A 124 -26.05 12.52 -7.06
C GLY A 124 -26.28 12.78 -5.57
N ARG A 125 -25.46 12.22 -4.68
CA ARG A 125 -25.60 12.35 -3.21
C ARG A 125 -25.19 13.73 -2.72
N VAL A 126 -24.26 14.37 -3.42
CA VAL A 126 -23.79 15.74 -3.21
C VAL A 126 -23.45 16.39 -4.55
N GLY A 127 -23.41 17.72 -4.58
CA GLY A 127 -22.98 18.47 -5.76
C GLY A 127 -21.46 18.43 -5.98
N GLU A 128 -21.03 18.84 -7.19
CA GLU A 128 -19.61 19.02 -7.51
C GLU A 128 -18.92 20.02 -6.55
N GLY A 129 -17.61 19.89 -6.39
CA GLY A 129 -16.83 20.60 -5.38
C GLY A 129 -16.48 19.72 -4.18
N ALA A 130 -17.23 18.64 -3.94
CA ALA A 130 -16.94 17.64 -2.92
C ALA A 130 -15.79 16.71 -3.30
N SER A 131 -14.97 16.31 -2.32
CA SER A 131 -13.94 15.30 -2.52
C SER A 131 -14.56 13.96 -2.95
N TRP A 132 -13.96 13.33 -3.96
CA TRP A 132 -14.56 12.18 -4.64
C TRP A 132 -13.80 10.85 -4.47
N CYS A 133 -12.72 10.79 -3.66
CA CYS A 133 -11.94 9.56 -3.46
C CYS A 133 -12.79 8.35 -3.00
N ALA A 134 -13.65 8.55 -1.99
CA ALA A 134 -14.51 7.48 -1.48
C ALA A 134 -15.71 7.17 -2.38
N GLY A 135 -16.22 8.18 -3.10
CA GLY A 135 -17.21 7.97 -4.15
C GLY A 135 -16.67 7.10 -5.28
N PHE A 136 -15.44 7.35 -5.72
CA PHE A 136 -14.74 6.52 -6.70
C PHE A 136 -14.62 5.07 -6.24
N VAL A 137 -14.13 4.82 -5.01
CA VAL A 137 -14.01 3.44 -4.49
C VAL A 137 -15.38 2.78 -4.35
N SER A 138 -16.41 3.50 -3.87
CA SER A 138 -17.78 2.97 -3.79
C SER A 138 -18.33 2.62 -5.17
N TRP A 139 -18.10 3.48 -6.17
CA TRP A 139 -18.49 3.24 -7.55
C TRP A 139 -17.80 2.02 -8.13
N CYS A 140 -16.47 1.88 -7.95
CA CYS A 140 -15.73 0.70 -8.40
C CYS A 140 -16.29 -0.60 -7.82
N TYR A 141 -16.61 -0.63 -6.52
CA TYR A 141 -17.22 -1.81 -5.90
C TYR A 141 -18.64 -2.09 -6.40
N ARG A 142 -19.45 -1.05 -6.66
CA ARG A 142 -20.79 -1.22 -7.23
C ARG A 142 -20.74 -1.80 -8.64
N GLU A 143 -19.97 -1.19 -9.53
CA GLU A 143 -19.85 -1.67 -10.91
C GLU A 143 -19.18 -3.04 -10.98
N GLY A 144 -18.17 -3.27 -10.12
CA GLY A 144 -17.49 -4.56 -10.01
C GLY A 144 -18.44 -5.66 -9.55
N ALA A 145 -19.23 -5.40 -8.51
CA ALA A 145 -20.25 -6.34 -8.03
C ALA A 145 -21.28 -6.68 -9.13
N ALA A 146 -21.77 -5.67 -9.86
CA ALA A 146 -22.71 -5.87 -10.96
C ALA A 146 -22.12 -6.78 -12.06
N ARG A 147 -20.84 -6.60 -12.43
CA ARG A 147 -20.14 -7.46 -13.41
C ARG A 147 -20.05 -8.93 -12.99
N ILE A 148 -20.05 -9.20 -11.70
CA ILE A 148 -20.01 -10.57 -11.15
C ILE A 148 -21.38 -11.09 -10.72
N GLY A 149 -22.47 -10.41 -11.13
CA GLY A 149 -23.85 -10.78 -10.86
C GLY A 149 -24.25 -10.68 -9.39
N GLN A 150 -23.66 -9.74 -8.66
CA GLN A 150 -23.89 -9.54 -7.23
C GLN A 150 -24.22 -8.08 -6.90
N GLU A 151 -24.82 -7.87 -5.73
CA GLU A 151 -24.96 -6.53 -5.17
C GLU A 151 -23.69 -6.08 -4.45
N MET A 152 -23.52 -4.77 -4.29
CA MET A 152 -22.38 -4.20 -3.57
C MET A 152 -22.38 -4.68 -2.11
N PRO A 153 -21.27 -5.23 -1.59
CA PRO A 153 -21.26 -5.95 -0.30
C PRO A 153 -21.28 -5.03 0.95
N PHE A 154 -21.34 -3.71 0.74
CA PHE A 154 -21.43 -2.66 1.74
C PHE A 154 -22.17 -1.43 1.16
N GLY A 155 -22.59 -0.51 2.01
CA GLY A 155 -23.33 0.68 1.61
C GLY A 155 -22.44 1.70 0.89
N TYR A 156 -22.91 2.21 -0.23
CA TYR A 156 -22.25 3.27 -1.00
C TYR A 156 -22.03 4.52 -0.13
N SER A 157 -20.80 5.01 -0.06
CA SER A 157 -20.42 6.11 0.83
C SER A 157 -19.41 7.05 0.19
N LEU A 158 -19.54 8.34 0.53
CA LEU A 158 -18.59 9.38 0.14
C LEU A 158 -17.55 9.66 1.24
N GLY A 159 -17.56 8.89 2.34
CA GLY A 159 -16.62 9.03 3.44
C GLY A 159 -15.64 7.87 3.54
N ALA A 160 -14.35 8.13 3.34
CA ALA A 160 -13.29 7.11 3.47
C ALA A 160 -13.31 6.38 4.83
N ARG A 161 -13.46 7.14 5.92
CA ARG A 161 -13.58 6.58 7.28
C ARG A 161 -14.89 5.84 7.50
N ASP A 162 -15.97 6.27 6.86
CA ASP A 162 -17.25 5.57 6.94
C ASP A 162 -17.17 4.19 6.26
N ILE A 163 -16.59 4.10 5.06
CA ILE A 163 -16.33 2.81 4.38
C ILE A 163 -15.51 1.88 5.29
N ARG A 164 -14.42 2.39 5.90
CA ARG A 164 -13.65 1.60 6.87
C ARG A 164 -14.50 1.15 8.05
N ASN A 165 -15.35 2.02 8.61
CA ASN A 165 -16.21 1.68 9.73
C ASN A 165 -17.26 0.61 9.35
N GLN A 166 -17.72 0.58 8.11
CA GLN A 166 -18.58 -0.50 7.60
C GLN A 166 -17.81 -1.83 7.55
N PHE A 167 -16.55 -1.82 7.09
CA PHE A 167 -15.69 -3.01 7.08
C PHE A 167 -15.41 -3.50 8.51
N ARG A 168 -15.14 -2.59 9.45
CA ARG A 168 -14.98 -2.89 10.88
C ARG A 168 -16.17 -3.63 11.47
N ARG A 169 -17.38 -3.13 11.20
CA ARG A 169 -18.64 -3.76 11.66
C ARG A 169 -18.85 -5.17 11.10
N LYS A 170 -18.19 -5.51 10.00
CA LYS A 170 -18.26 -6.81 9.34
C LYS A 170 -17.04 -7.72 9.64
N GLY A 171 -16.07 -7.24 10.41
CA GLY A 171 -14.80 -7.96 10.65
C GLY A 171 -13.91 -8.06 9.42
N TRP A 172 -14.03 -7.11 8.49
CA TRP A 172 -13.30 -7.06 7.22
C TRP A 172 -12.09 -6.14 7.26
N ASP A 173 -11.93 -5.34 8.32
CA ASP A 173 -10.78 -4.45 8.48
C ASP A 173 -9.59 -5.18 9.10
N PHE A 174 -8.40 -4.71 8.78
CA PHE A 174 -7.18 -5.21 9.40
C PHE A 174 -6.09 -4.14 9.36
N ASP A 175 -5.21 -4.19 10.35
CA ASP A 175 -3.98 -3.42 10.38
C ASP A 175 -2.84 -4.20 9.71
N VAL A 176 -1.74 -3.52 9.39
CA VAL A 176 -0.56 -4.18 8.83
C VAL A 176 0.03 -5.13 9.87
N GLY A 177 0.00 -6.43 9.59
CA GLY A 177 0.61 -7.46 10.41
C GLY A 177 1.25 -8.55 9.55
N PRO A 178 2.21 -9.31 10.11
CA PRO A 178 2.92 -10.36 9.39
C PRO A 178 2.05 -11.55 8.94
N GLY A 179 0.80 -11.64 9.42
CA GLY A 179 -0.10 -12.75 9.12
C GLY A 179 -1.06 -12.54 7.95
N ASP A 180 -1.31 -11.29 7.53
CA ASP A 180 -2.22 -11.01 6.42
C ASP A 180 -1.80 -9.75 5.64
N PRO A 181 -0.90 -9.88 4.64
CA PRO A 181 -0.49 -8.74 3.84
C PRO A 181 -1.66 -8.18 3.01
N PRO A 182 -1.63 -6.89 2.63
CA PRO A 182 -2.59 -6.33 1.69
C PRO A 182 -2.59 -7.09 0.36
N ARG A 183 -3.78 -7.35 -0.19
CA ARG A 183 -3.98 -8.09 -1.44
C ARG A 183 -4.64 -7.21 -2.51
N PRO A 184 -4.48 -7.56 -3.80
CA PRO A 184 -5.19 -6.87 -4.87
C PRO A 184 -6.69 -6.79 -4.59
N GLY A 185 -7.27 -5.59 -4.73
CA GLY A 185 -8.68 -5.31 -4.47
C GLY A 185 -9.02 -4.88 -3.05
N ASP A 186 -8.12 -5.07 -2.07
CA ASP A 186 -8.34 -4.54 -0.72
C ASP A 186 -8.46 -3.01 -0.75
N ILE A 187 -9.23 -2.44 0.16
CA ILE A 187 -9.18 -0.99 0.39
C ILE A 187 -7.96 -0.65 1.27
N ILE A 188 -7.41 0.53 1.05
CA ILE A 188 -6.41 1.16 1.92
C ILE A 188 -6.95 2.52 2.35
N VAL A 189 -6.84 2.84 3.64
CA VAL A 189 -7.49 4.03 4.21
C VAL A 189 -6.49 4.86 5.00
N TRP A 190 -6.51 6.17 4.80
CA TRP A 190 -5.69 7.14 5.52
C TRP A 190 -6.54 8.14 6.29
N TRP A 191 -5.97 8.71 7.35
CA TRP A 191 -6.54 9.89 7.99
C TRP A 191 -6.05 11.19 7.34
N ARG A 192 -6.91 12.21 7.36
CA ARG A 192 -6.57 13.60 7.06
C ARG A 192 -7.01 14.50 8.21
N GLY A 193 -6.37 15.66 8.35
CA GLY A 193 -6.61 16.63 9.41
C GLY A 193 -6.12 16.13 10.78
N ALA A 194 -6.90 15.24 11.42
CA ALA A 194 -6.59 14.67 12.72
C ALA A 194 -6.79 13.15 12.72
N ILE A 195 -5.96 12.42 13.49
CA ILE A 195 -6.02 10.95 13.62
C ILE A 195 -7.37 10.45 14.16
N ASN A 196 -8.05 11.24 14.98
CA ASN A 196 -9.38 10.96 15.54
C ASN A 196 -10.50 11.79 14.87
N GLY A 197 -10.22 12.47 13.75
CA GLY A 197 -11.22 13.23 13.00
C GLY A 197 -12.14 12.36 12.13
N TRP A 198 -12.90 13.02 11.25
CA TRP A 198 -13.76 12.33 10.25
C TRP A 198 -13.17 12.31 8.84
N GLN A 199 -12.25 13.23 8.51
CA GLN A 199 -11.67 13.36 7.17
C GLN A 199 -10.72 12.20 6.84
N GLY A 200 -10.83 11.60 5.66
CA GLY A 200 -9.93 10.52 5.28
C GLY A 200 -9.62 10.54 3.79
N HIS A 201 -8.74 9.62 3.40
CA HIS A 201 -8.50 9.27 2.01
C HIS A 201 -8.62 7.75 1.87
N ILE A 202 -8.98 7.27 0.68
CA ILE A 202 -9.15 5.85 0.41
C ILE A 202 -8.70 5.54 -1.01
N GLY A 203 -8.18 4.33 -1.19
CA GLY A 203 -7.77 3.79 -2.48
C GLY A 203 -8.00 2.28 -2.55
N LEU A 204 -7.75 1.70 -3.73
CA LEU A 204 -7.75 0.26 -3.95
C LEU A 204 -6.31 -0.22 -4.06
N VAL A 205 -5.96 -1.28 -3.34
CA VAL A 205 -4.67 -1.97 -3.49
C VAL A 205 -4.68 -2.67 -4.83
N GLU A 206 -3.66 -2.42 -5.64
CA GLU A 206 -3.46 -3.14 -6.89
C GLU A 206 -2.48 -4.30 -6.72
N ARG A 207 -1.44 -4.10 -5.90
CA ARG A 207 -0.30 -5.02 -5.79
C ARG A 207 0.43 -4.82 -4.46
N HIS A 208 1.03 -5.89 -3.94
CA HIS A 208 1.96 -5.81 -2.80
C HIS A 208 3.16 -6.74 -3.03
N ALA A 209 4.34 -6.14 -3.22
CA ALA A 209 5.56 -6.86 -3.55
C ALA A 209 6.78 -6.24 -2.85
N ASP A 210 7.61 -7.10 -2.22
CA ASP A 210 8.83 -6.70 -1.50
C ASP A 210 8.62 -5.49 -0.56
N GLY A 211 7.52 -5.47 0.21
CA GLY A 211 7.16 -4.37 1.10
C GLY A 211 6.70 -3.07 0.41
N ILE A 212 6.46 -3.08 -0.90
CA ILE A 212 5.86 -1.96 -1.66
C ILE A 212 4.40 -2.27 -1.96
N VAL A 213 3.50 -1.39 -1.51
CA VAL A 213 2.09 -1.43 -1.88
C VAL A 213 1.84 -0.45 -3.02
N THR A 214 1.31 -0.96 -4.12
CA THR A 214 0.83 -0.15 -5.24
C THR A 214 -0.69 -0.08 -5.17
N THR A 215 -1.25 1.11 -5.42
CA THR A 215 -2.67 1.44 -5.31
C THR A 215 -3.16 2.13 -6.57
N ILE A 216 -4.48 2.07 -6.81
CA ILE A 216 -5.20 2.96 -7.73
C ILE A 216 -6.09 3.87 -6.90
N GLU A 217 -5.95 5.18 -7.10
CA GLU A 217 -6.61 6.18 -6.28
C GLU A 217 -7.18 7.31 -7.12
N GLY A 218 -8.33 7.84 -6.69
CA GLY A 218 -8.92 9.07 -7.19
C GLY A 218 -8.79 10.22 -6.19
N ASN A 219 -8.97 11.46 -6.64
CA ASN A 219 -8.90 12.67 -5.82
C ASN A 219 -7.62 12.79 -4.96
N ARG A 220 -6.49 12.40 -5.53
CA ARG A 220 -5.15 12.56 -4.94
C ARG A 220 -4.35 13.56 -5.76
N GLY A 221 -3.62 14.44 -5.05
CA GLY A 221 -2.78 15.46 -5.66
C GLY A 221 -3.53 16.77 -5.96
N PRO A 222 -2.87 17.72 -6.66
CA PRO A 222 -3.48 18.98 -7.07
C PRO A 222 -4.49 18.78 -8.20
N TYR A 223 -5.29 19.82 -8.46
CA TYR A 223 -6.08 19.90 -9.68
C TYR A 223 -5.17 20.01 -10.93
N PRO A 224 -5.50 19.34 -12.05
CA PRO A 224 -6.54 18.32 -12.16
C PRO A 224 -6.10 17.00 -11.53
N SER A 225 -6.94 16.46 -10.63
CA SER A 225 -6.74 15.11 -10.10
C SER A 225 -7.38 14.08 -11.04
N GLN A 226 -6.57 13.13 -11.49
CA GLN A 226 -7.01 11.97 -12.27
C GLN A 226 -6.89 10.69 -11.43
N VAL A 227 -7.67 9.67 -11.80
CA VAL A 227 -7.47 8.31 -11.32
C VAL A 227 -6.09 7.85 -11.77
N GLN A 228 -5.22 7.58 -10.81
CA GLN A 228 -3.82 7.25 -11.09
C GLN A 228 -3.29 6.18 -10.14
N ARG A 229 -2.19 5.58 -10.56
CA ARG A 229 -1.43 4.61 -9.78
C ARG A 229 -0.45 5.31 -8.86
N TYR A 230 -0.34 4.82 -7.63
CA TYR A 230 0.63 5.29 -6.65
C TYR A 230 1.32 4.12 -5.96
N SER A 231 2.55 4.33 -5.49
CA SER A 231 3.32 3.30 -4.79
C SER A 231 3.86 3.83 -3.47
N TYR A 232 3.75 3.00 -2.43
CA TYR A 232 4.18 3.33 -1.08
C TYR A 232 5.04 2.21 -0.49
N VAL A 233 6.03 2.58 0.30
CA VAL A 233 6.73 1.63 1.17
C VAL A 233 5.82 1.34 2.36
N LEU A 234 5.36 0.09 2.51
CA LEU A 234 4.36 -0.32 3.51
C LEU A 234 4.75 0.08 4.94
N GLY A 235 6.01 -0.17 5.31
CA GLY A 235 6.54 0.18 6.63
C GLY A 235 6.67 1.68 6.91
N ARG A 236 6.34 2.54 5.94
CA ARG A 236 6.55 4.00 6.00
C ARG A 236 5.33 4.79 5.52
N ILE A 237 4.20 4.14 5.30
CA ILE A 237 2.98 4.83 4.90
C ILE A 237 2.55 5.77 6.03
N GLN A 238 2.67 7.08 5.79
CA GLN A 238 2.22 8.07 6.75
C GLN A 238 0.71 8.14 6.77
N ARG A 239 0.15 8.39 7.96
CA ARG A 239 -1.28 8.56 8.20
C ARG A 239 -2.16 7.36 7.83
N LEU A 240 -1.57 6.17 7.72
CA LEU A 240 -2.31 4.94 7.48
C LEU A 240 -3.25 4.66 8.66
N LEU A 241 -4.52 4.41 8.35
CA LEU A 241 -5.50 3.89 9.32
C LEU A 241 -5.62 2.38 9.26
N GLY A 242 -5.34 1.77 8.11
CA GLY A 242 -5.38 0.33 7.92
C GLY A 242 -5.91 -0.04 6.54
N PHE A 243 -6.25 -1.32 6.39
CA PHE A 243 -6.75 -1.93 5.17
C PHE A 243 -8.13 -2.55 5.41
N GLY A 244 -8.74 -3.04 4.34
CA GLY A 244 -9.96 -3.79 4.43
C GLY A 244 -10.16 -4.74 3.27
N ARG A 245 -10.63 -5.96 3.58
CA ARG A 245 -10.88 -7.02 2.61
C ARG A 245 -12.31 -7.51 2.70
N VAL A 246 -13.05 -7.44 1.60
CA VAL A 246 -14.39 -8.06 1.53
C VAL A 246 -14.24 -9.58 1.61
N LEU A 247 -14.85 -10.20 2.63
CA LEU A 247 -14.86 -11.65 2.85
C LEU A 247 -16.21 -12.32 2.50
N ALA A 248 -17.12 -11.58 1.86
CA ALA A 248 -18.42 -12.07 1.38
C ALA A 248 -18.31 -12.88 0.08
#